data_AF-A0A4S3PX67-F1
#
_entry.id   AF-A0A4S3PX67-F1
#
_cell.length_a   1.000
_cell.length_b   1.000
_cell.length_c   1.000
_cell.angle_alpha   90.00
_cell.angle_beta   90.00
_cell.angle_gamma   90.00
#
_symmetry.space_group_name_H-M   'P 1'
#
loop_
_entity.id
_entity.type
_entity.pdbx_description
1 polymer ?
#
loop_
_entity_poly.entity_id
_entity_poly.type
_entity_poly.pdbx_seq_one_letter_code
_entity_poly.pdbx_strand_id
1 'polypeptide(L)'
;MENVSVDYDRLLKAYQSLWMNRRLWQKDLSSEDILRATIQRDLHDELTHPRLRKTPYEKFFMASKRIFESSLPIEDKLHIQRVYLEEMENVKKM
;
A
#
# COMPACT_ATOMS: atom_id res chain seq x y z
N MET A 1 10.70 -0.55 -21.40
CA MET A 1 9.41 -0.11 -20.84
C MET A 1 9.56 1.36 -20.56
N GLU A 2 8.75 2.20 -21.19
CA GLU A 2 8.75 3.64 -20.92
C GLU A 2 8.62 3.86 -19.42
N ASN A 3 9.53 4.65 -18.86
CA ASN A 3 9.51 5.03 -17.46
C ASN A 3 8.44 6.12 -17.32
N VAL A 4 7.16 5.71 -17.36
CA VAL A 4 6.04 6.61 -17.11
C VAL A 4 6.21 7.11 -15.68
N SER A 5 6.41 8.42 -15.55
CA SER A 5 6.47 9.08 -14.25
C SER A 5 5.19 8.78 -13.48
N VAL A 6 5.30 8.07 -12.36
CA VAL A 6 4.15 7.72 -11.51
C VAL A 6 3.67 8.98 -10.81
N ASP A 7 2.40 9.33 -11.01
CA ASP A 7 1.75 10.39 -10.23
C ASP A 7 1.35 9.83 -8.85
N TYR A 8 2.22 10.04 -7.87
CA TYR A 8 2.00 9.55 -6.51
C TYR A 8 0.86 10.27 -5.76
N ASP A 9 0.49 11.50 -6.15
CA ASP A 9 -0.64 12.19 -5.55
C ASP A 9 -1.96 11.52 -5.96
N ARG A 10 -2.09 11.18 -7.25
CA ARG A 10 -3.19 10.36 -7.76
C ARG A 10 -3.19 8.98 -7.13
N LEU A 11 -2.02 8.32 -7.09
CA LEU A 11 -1.90 6.96 -6.58
C LEU A 11 -2.26 6.85 -5.09
N LEU A 12 -1.84 7.82 -4.28
CA LEU A 12 -2.17 7.87 -2.86
C LEU A 12 -3.67 8.03 -2.64
N LYS A 13 -4.35 8.88 -3.41
CA LYS A 13 -5.82 9.02 -3.37
C LYS A 13 -6.53 7.72 -3.77
N ALA A 14 -6.04 7.07 -4.84
CA ALA A 14 -6.56 5.77 -5.26
C ALA A 14 -6.40 4.72 -4.15
N TYR A 15 -5.22 4.64 -3.54
CA TYR A 15 -4.95 3.77 -2.40
C TYR A 15 -5.88 4.06 -1.21
N GLN A 16 -6.07 5.32 -0.85
CA GLN A 16 -6.97 5.73 0.25
C GLN A 16 -8.40 5.22 0.04
N SER A 17 -8.88 5.21 -1.20
CA SER A 17 -10.23 4.72 -1.53
C SER A 17 -10.42 3.23 -1.23
N LEU A 18 -9.33 2.42 -1.23
CA LEU A 18 -9.36 0.99 -0.88
C LEU A 18 -9.55 0.76 0.63
N TRP A 19 -9.23 1.76 1.45
CA TRP A 19 -9.18 1.63 2.89
C TRP A 19 -10.00 2.74 3.54
N MET A 20 -11.32 2.53 3.66
CA MET A 20 -12.21 3.47 4.36
C MET A 20 -11.63 3.83 5.74
N ASN A 21 -11.61 5.12 6.05
CA ASN A 21 -11.24 5.71 7.35
C ASN A 21 -9.75 5.71 7.75
N ARG A 22 -8.80 5.45 6.85
CA ARG A 22 -7.38 5.72 7.17
C ARG A 22 -7.05 7.18 6.89
N ARG A 23 -6.92 7.99 7.95
CA ARG A 23 -6.31 9.32 7.86
C ARG A 23 -4.81 9.14 7.61
N LEU A 24 -4.40 9.20 6.34
CA LEU A 24 -3.00 9.19 5.92
C LEU A 24 -2.49 10.63 5.87
N TRP A 25 -2.24 11.23 7.04
CA TRP A 25 -1.68 12.57 7.12
C TRP A 25 -0.42 12.55 7.97
N GLN A 26 0.73 12.59 7.32
CA GLN A 26 1.99 12.97 7.95
C GLN A 26 2.40 14.29 7.31
N LYS A 27 2.43 15.35 8.13
CA LYS A 27 2.88 16.67 7.70
C LYS A 27 4.34 16.51 7.25
N ASP A 28 4.70 17.17 6.14
CA ASP A 28 6.07 17.25 5.61
C ASP A 28 6.63 16.02 4.87
N LEU A 29 5.80 15.05 4.48
CA LEU A 29 6.20 13.93 3.62
C LEU A 29 5.62 14.03 2.20
N SER A 30 6.33 13.47 1.21
CA SER A 30 5.82 13.32 -0.14
C SER A 30 4.71 12.25 -0.21
N SER A 31 3.85 12.30 -1.23
CA SER A 31 2.81 11.28 -1.41
C SER A 31 3.37 9.88 -1.63
N GLU A 32 4.57 9.75 -2.22
CA GLU A 32 5.27 8.47 -2.33
C GLU A 32 5.66 7.94 -0.95
N ASP A 33 6.31 8.78 -0.13
CA ASP A 33 6.75 8.38 1.22
C ASP A 33 5.57 7.99 2.10
N ILE A 34 4.47 8.76 2.03
CA ILE A 34 3.23 8.46 2.75
C ILE A 34 2.66 7.12 2.30
N LEU A 35 2.60 6.86 0.99
CA LEU A 35 2.09 5.61 0.44
C LEU A 35 2.93 4.41 0.91
N ARG A 36 4.25 4.48 0.74
CA ARG A 36 5.19 3.41 1.13
C ARG A 36 5.14 3.13 2.63
N ALA A 37 5.23 4.17 3.45
CA ALA A 37 5.13 4.03 4.91
C ALA A 37 3.78 3.41 5.32
N THR A 38 2.68 3.83 4.69
CA THR A 38 1.36 3.25 4.99
C THR A 38 1.29 1.77 4.62
N ILE A 39 1.85 1.39 3.47
CA ILE A 39 1.92 0.00 3.01
C ILE A 39 2.75 -0.85 3.96
N GLN A 40 3.93 -0.38 4.40
CA GLN A 40 4.75 -1.09 5.38
C GLN A 40 3.99 -1.35 6.68
N ARG A 41 3.28 -0.34 7.20
CA ARG A 41 2.48 -0.48 8.43
C ARG A 41 1.31 -1.43 8.25
N ASP A 42 0.72 -1.48 7.06
CA ASP A 42 -0.31 -2.48 6.73
C ASP A 42 0.28 -3.90 6.66
N LEU A 43 1.44 -4.08 6.03
CA LEU A 43 2.17 -5.36 5.96
C LEU A 43 2.57 -5.87 7.36
N HIS A 44 3.01 -4.98 8.24
CA HIS A 44 3.30 -5.31 9.65
C HIS A 44 2.05 -5.46 10.53
N ASP A 45 0.87 -5.22 9.97
CA ASP A 45 -0.41 -5.25 10.65
C ASP A 45 -0.42 -4.43 11.96
N GLU A 46 0.23 -3.25 11.93
CA GLU A 46 0.55 -2.48 13.15
C GLU A 46 -0.69 -1.99 13.90
N LEU A 47 -1.77 -1.74 13.18
CA LEU A 47 -3.05 -1.27 13.75
C LEU A 47 -3.85 -2.39 14.42
N THR A 48 -3.43 -3.65 14.24
CA THR A 48 -4.05 -4.81 14.87
C THR A 48 -3.39 -5.10 16.22
N HIS A 49 -4.20 -5.41 17.23
CA HIS A 49 -3.70 -5.80 18.57
C HIS A 49 -2.67 -6.93 18.43
N PRO A 50 -1.52 -6.91 19.14
CA PRO A 50 -0.41 -7.85 18.92
C PRO A 50 -0.80 -9.33 18.85
N ARG A 51 -1.78 -9.75 19.66
CA ARG A 51 -2.29 -11.14 19.69
C ARG A 51 -3.08 -11.58 18.45
N LEU A 52 -3.56 -10.65 17.64
CA LEU A 52 -4.41 -10.91 16.47
C LEU A 52 -3.69 -10.56 15.15
N ARG A 53 -2.43 -10.14 15.22
CA ARG A 53 -1.67 -9.69 14.05
C ARG A 53 -1.51 -10.82 13.05
N LYS A 54 -1.65 -10.44 11.79
CA LYS A 54 -1.35 -11.29 10.64
C LYS A 54 0.10 -11.15 10.22
N THR A 55 0.61 -12.20 9.60
CA THR A 55 1.95 -12.16 9.00
C THR A 55 1.98 -11.21 7.80
N PRO A 56 3.16 -10.66 7.43
CA PRO A 56 3.29 -9.86 6.22
C PRO A 56 2.79 -10.56 4.96
N TYR A 57 2.95 -11.88 4.86
CA TYR A 57 2.43 -12.68 3.74
C TYR A 57 0.90 -12.70 3.68
N GLU A 58 0.23 -12.91 4.81
CA GLU A 58 -1.23 -12.85 4.87
C GLU A 58 -1.74 -11.45 4.53
N LYS A 59 -1.09 -10.40 5.04
CA LYS A 59 -1.44 -9.00 4.74
C LYS A 59 -1.24 -8.67 3.28
N PHE A 60 -0.13 -9.08 2.69
CA PHE A 60 0.15 -8.93 1.27
C PHE A 60 -0.91 -9.63 0.41
N PHE A 61 -1.30 -10.86 0.76
CA PHE A 61 -2.37 -11.58 0.06
C PHE A 61 -3.71 -10.84 0.16
N MET A 62 -4.10 -10.40 1.37
CA MET A 62 -5.35 -9.65 1.59
C MET A 62 -5.38 -8.33 0.83
N ALA A 63 -4.26 -7.60 0.80
CA ALA A 63 -4.11 -6.37 0.05
C ALA A 63 -4.23 -6.62 -1.47
N SER A 64 -3.51 -7.62 -1.98
CA SER A 64 -3.54 -8.00 -3.40
C SER A 64 -4.97 -8.36 -3.85
N LYS A 65 -5.69 -9.15 -3.05
CA LYS A 65 -7.09 -9.49 -3.32
C LYS A 65 -7.97 -8.24 -3.38
N ARG A 66 -7.84 -7.34 -2.40
CA ARG A 66 -8.60 -6.09 -2.36
C ARG A 66 -8.32 -5.17 -3.55
N ILE A 67 -7.05 -5.02 -3.93
CA ILE A 67 -6.65 -4.21 -5.09
C ILE A 67 -7.28 -4.80 -6.36
N PHE A 68 -7.18 -6.12 -6.53
CA PHE A 68 -7.73 -6.81 -7.69
C PHE A 68 -9.25 -6.64 -7.81
N GLU A 69 -9.98 -6.82 -6.71
CA GLU A 69 -11.45 -6.73 -6.64
C GLU A 69 -11.99 -5.29 -6.68
N SER A 70 -11.14 -4.27 -6.53
CA SER A 70 -11.58 -2.87 -6.52
C SER A 70 -12.06 -2.36 -7.89
N SER A 71 -12.77 -1.23 -7.91
CA SER A 71 -13.16 -0.52 -9.14
C SER A 71 -12.09 0.44 -9.65
N LEU A 72 -10.87 0.42 -9.09
CA LEU A 72 -9.79 1.30 -9.53
C LEU A 72 -9.40 1.05 -10.99
N PRO A 73 -8.91 2.08 -11.71
CA PRO A 73 -8.27 1.91 -13.01
C PRO A 73 -7.17 0.85 -12.95
N ILE A 74 -7.02 0.07 -14.02
CA ILE A 74 -6.02 -1.02 -14.08
C ILE A 74 -4.59 -0.51 -13.85
N GLU A 75 -4.28 0.69 -14.35
CA GLU A 75 -3.01 1.37 -14.13
C GLU A 75 -2.74 1.60 -12.64
N ASP A 76 -3.71 2.16 -11.91
CA ASP A 76 -3.57 2.43 -10.47
C ASP A 76 -3.43 1.12 -9.69
N LYS A 77 -4.17 0.07 -10.07
CA LYS A 77 -4.02 -1.27 -9.47
C LYS A 77 -2.61 -1.81 -9.63
N LEU A 78 -2.05 -1.74 -10.84
CA LEU A 78 -0.70 -2.25 -11.14
C LEU A 78 0.37 -1.46 -10.37
N HIS A 79 0.24 -0.13 -10.31
CA HIS A 79 1.17 0.70 -9.56
C HIS A 79 1.10 0.44 -8.05
N ILE A 80 -0.10 0.35 -7.45
CA ILE A 80 -0.25 0.00 -6.03
C ILE A 80 0.34 -1.39 -5.76
N GLN A 81 0.03 -2.38 -6.61
CA GLN A 81 0.56 -3.74 -6.46
C GLN A 81 2.09 -3.77 -6.54
N ARG A 82 2.68 -2.97 -7.42
CA ARG A 82 4.13 -2.82 -7.53
C ARG A 82 4.74 -2.27 -6.25
N VAL A 83 4.17 -1.21 -5.67
CA VAL A 83 4.67 -0.68 -4.38
C VAL A 83 4.55 -1.72 -3.27
N TYR A 84 3.46 -2.49 -3.21
CA TYR A 84 3.35 -3.62 -2.27
C TYR A 84 4.43 -4.68 -2.45
N LEU A 85 4.81 -5.00 -3.69
CA LEU A 85 5.90 -5.95 -3.98
C LEU A 85 7.24 -5.42 -3.47
N GLU A 86 7.56 -4.17 -3.79
CA GLU A 86 8.78 -3.49 -3.34
C GLU A 86 8.87 -3.46 -1.80
N GLU A 87 7.78 -3.07 -1.13
CA GLU A 87 7.77 -3.03 0.34
C GLU A 87 7.77 -4.42 0.98
N MET A 88 7.15 -5.43 0.36
CA MET A 88 7.24 -6.81 0.85
C MET A 88 8.67 -7.34 0.78
N GLU A 89 9.44 -7.00 -0.26
CA GLU A 89 10.85 -7.32 -0.32
C GLU A 89 11.64 -6.63 0.79
N ASN A 90 11.35 -5.36 1.08
CA ASN A 90 11.98 -4.63 2.18
C ASN A 90 11.71 -5.30 3.52
N VAL A 91 10.46 -5.69 3.79
CA VAL A 91 10.07 -6.40 5.02
C VAL A 91 10.75 -7.77 5.14
N LYS A 92 11.00 -8.47 4.03
CA LYS A 92 11.69 -9.78 4.03
C LYS A 92 13.21 -9.70 4.21
N LYS A 93 13.83 -8.57 3.84
CA LYS A 93 15.28 -8.37 3.94
C LYS A 93 15.74 -8.02 5.36
N MET A 94 14.80 -7.69 6.25
CA MET A 94 15.02 -7.44 7.69
C MET A 94 14.90 -8.72 8.49
#